data_AF-A0A957IBP9-F1
#
_entry.id   AF-A0A957IBP9-F1
#
_cell.length_a   1.000
_cell.length_b   1.000
_cell.length_c   1.000
_cell.angle_alpha   90.00
_cell.angle_beta   90.00
_cell.angle_gamma   90.00
#
_symmetry.space_group_name_H-M   'P 1'
#
loop_
_entity.id
_entity.type
_entity.pdbx_description
1 polymer ?
#
loop_
_entity_poly.entity_id
_entity_poly.type
_entity_poly.pdbx_seq_one_letter_code
_entity_poly.pdbx_strand_id
1 'polypeptide(L)'
;MAGFAIQQRALFKWLAVAAVVEWLLVRTFTRAAIHIPKSSFMISLYAAVNQIGLVAAAFVALLAFVLLLWLAWQTRQAIILPLMLLGLVLLSVLFLVIVPPVWLAVAYQLLAISAVILIASYGVRTRWVAPEKKKGRWGTAMVLFPACALLAGLLVQLLPNLYALLGWPGPPPITTVLFNLGELFVVASVIIWWWESRSLDGHTHSWKPWLLAAFPALLFALSFWRDPAMTGILTIWSTGLTLFLPWLVYVLALWLAGGMVLADWHTRPNFAYAILLLASAGYAPQLSSQLFCALIGLWLLQLPLSRNQPVQRRLPERQSVESPGTFGKLEKTPTG
;
A
#
# COMPACT_ATOMS: atom_id res chain seq x y z
N MET A 1 -19.93 14.02 -10.91
CA MET A 1 -18.50 13.74 -10.59
C MET A 1 -18.27 13.28 -9.15
N ALA A 2 -18.95 13.86 -8.14
CA ALA A 2 -18.78 13.45 -6.72
C ALA A 2 -19.14 11.97 -6.43
N GLY A 3 -20.17 11.42 -7.06
CA GLY A 3 -20.57 10.01 -6.87
C GLY A 3 -19.51 9.00 -7.31
N PHE A 4 -18.75 9.30 -8.36
CA PHE A 4 -17.69 8.42 -8.88
C PHE A 4 -16.48 8.36 -7.93
N ALA A 5 -16.13 9.49 -7.30
CA ALA A 5 -15.04 9.55 -6.32
C ALA A 5 -15.37 8.79 -5.02
N ILE A 6 -16.64 8.78 -4.60
CA ILE A 6 -17.11 8.03 -3.43
C ILE A 6 -17.02 6.51 -3.69
N GLN A 7 -17.45 6.07 -4.87
CA GLN A 7 -17.37 4.67 -5.27
C GLN A 7 -15.92 4.17 -5.34
N GLN A 8 -14.99 4.97 -5.89
CA GLN A 8 -13.56 4.60 -5.93
C GLN A 8 -12.95 4.40 -4.55
N ARG A 9 -13.21 5.31 -3.61
CA ARG A 9 -12.71 5.18 -2.23
C ARG A 9 -13.25 3.93 -1.54
N ALA A 10 -14.52 3.59 -1.79
CA ALA A 10 -15.11 2.37 -1.29
C ALA A 10 -14.39 1.13 -1.85
N LEU A 11 -14.09 1.09 -3.14
CA LEU A 11 -13.37 -0.03 -3.76
C LEU A 11 -11.97 -0.22 -3.17
N PHE A 12 -11.19 0.86 -2.99
CA PHE A 12 -9.88 0.74 -2.34
C PHE A 12 -9.96 0.29 -0.88
N LYS A 13 -10.96 0.78 -0.14
CA LYS A 13 -11.22 0.33 1.23
C LYS A 13 -11.51 -1.17 1.27
N TRP A 14 -12.41 -1.64 0.40
CA TRP A 14 -12.78 -3.05 0.33
C TRP A 14 -11.59 -3.92 -0.08
N LEU A 15 -10.77 -3.46 -1.02
CA LEU A 15 -9.55 -4.17 -1.40
C LEU A 15 -8.57 -4.27 -0.22
N ALA A 16 -8.31 -3.15 0.47
CA ALA A 16 -7.39 -3.12 1.60
C ALA A 16 -7.87 -4.03 2.74
N VAL A 17 -9.15 -3.96 3.11
CA VAL A 17 -9.72 -4.82 4.16
C VAL A 17 -9.66 -6.29 3.75
N ALA A 18 -10.09 -6.62 2.52
CA ALA A 18 -10.08 -8.00 2.04
C ALA A 18 -8.66 -8.56 1.95
N ALA A 19 -7.67 -7.75 1.54
CA ALA A 19 -6.27 -8.15 1.47
C ALA A 19 -5.68 -8.41 2.86
N VAL A 20 -6.05 -7.62 3.87
CA VAL A 20 -5.67 -7.91 5.26
C VAL A 20 -6.32 -9.19 5.77
N VAL A 21 -7.61 -9.42 5.47
CA VAL A 21 -8.31 -10.65 5.86
C VAL A 21 -7.68 -11.88 5.19
N GLU A 22 -7.42 -11.82 3.88
CA GLU A 22 -6.72 -12.88 3.14
C GLU A 22 -5.35 -13.14 3.76
N TRP A 23 -4.55 -12.10 3.97
CA TRP A 23 -3.22 -12.20 4.56
C TRP A 23 -3.27 -12.90 5.93
N LEU A 24 -4.12 -12.43 6.85
CA LEU A 24 -4.21 -12.98 8.20
C LEU A 24 -4.76 -14.40 8.22
N LEU A 25 -5.80 -14.70 7.44
CA LEU A 25 -6.45 -16.01 7.49
C LEU A 25 -5.68 -17.06 6.68
N VAL A 26 -5.26 -16.74 5.45
CA VAL A 26 -4.68 -17.69 4.49
C VAL A 26 -3.17 -17.81 4.63
N ARG A 27 -2.46 -16.72 4.95
CA ARG A 27 -0.99 -16.74 5.00
C ARG A 27 -0.46 -16.88 6.41
N THR A 28 -1.15 -16.33 7.41
CA THR A 28 -0.72 -16.42 8.81
C THR A 28 -1.40 -17.58 9.55
N PHE A 29 -2.73 -17.56 9.67
CA PHE A 29 -3.45 -18.47 10.57
C PHE A 29 -3.47 -19.92 10.09
N THR A 30 -3.87 -20.17 8.84
CA THR A 30 -3.89 -21.53 8.28
C THR A 30 -2.50 -22.17 8.20
N ARG A 31 -1.43 -21.36 8.10
CA ARG A 31 -0.06 -21.88 8.14
C ARG A 31 0.42 -22.13 9.57
N ALA A 32 0.02 -21.31 10.54
CA ALA A 32 0.26 -21.58 11.96
C ALA A 32 -0.43 -22.88 12.41
N ALA A 33 -1.56 -23.22 11.80
CA ALA A 33 -2.31 -24.47 12.06
C ALA A 33 -1.47 -25.74 11.90
N ILE A 34 -0.42 -25.72 11.07
CA ILE A 34 0.48 -26.87 10.84
C ILE A 34 1.13 -27.33 12.16
N HIS A 35 1.32 -26.41 13.11
CA HIS A 35 1.97 -26.68 14.39
C HIS A 35 0.99 -27.03 15.52
N ILE A 36 -0.33 -27.06 15.25
CA ILE A 36 -1.35 -27.24 16.27
C ILE A 36 -1.91 -28.67 16.23
N PRO A 37 -2.09 -29.35 17.38
CA PRO A 37 -2.65 -30.70 17.44
C PRO A 37 -4.01 -30.81 16.75
N LYS A 38 -4.17 -31.83 15.91
CA LYS A 38 -5.32 -32.02 15.03
C LYS A 38 -6.48 -32.73 15.74
N SER A 39 -7.12 -32.05 16.70
CA SER A 39 -8.41 -32.54 17.23
C SER A 39 -9.54 -32.31 16.22
N SER A 40 -10.62 -33.09 16.30
CA SER A 40 -11.77 -32.98 15.36
C SER A 40 -12.40 -31.58 15.35
N PHE A 41 -12.43 -30.92 16.52
CA PHE A 41 -12.87 -29.52 16.62
C PHE A 41 -11.92 -28.57 15.88
N MET A 42 -10.60 -28.71 16.08
CA MET A 42 -9.62 -27.84 15.42
C MET A 42 -9.65 -28.02 13.91
N ILE A 43 -9.81 -29.26 13.41
CA ILE A 43 -9.95 -29.52 11.98
C ILE A 43 -11.17 -28.77 11.39
N SER A 44 -12.32 -28.82 12.08
CA SER A 44 -13.55 -28.14 11.64
C SER A 44 -13.39 -26.63 11.63
N LEU A 45 -12.76 -26.08 12.68
CA LEU A 45 -12.45 -24.65 12.77
C LEU A 45 -11.52 -24.20 11.63
N TYR A 46 -10.45 -24.97 11.36
CA TYR A 46 -9.54 -24.66 10.26
C TYR A 46 -10.20 -24.77 8.89
N ALA A 47 -11.08 -25.74 8.68
CA ALA A 47 -11.84 -25.84 7.45
C ALA A 47 -12.70 -24.59 7.23
N ALA A 48 -13.41 -24.12 8.25
CA ALA A 48 -14.22 -22.90 8.18
C ALA A 48 -13.36 -21.65 7.89
N VAL A 49 -12.25 -21.48 8.64
CA VAL A 49 -11.33 -20.34 8.43
C VAL A 49 -10.71 -20.37 7.03
N ASN A 50 -10.32 -21.55 6.55
CA ASN A 50 -9.76 -21.71 5.21
C ASN A 50 -10.78 -21.34 4.13
N GLN A 51 -12.06 -21.75 4.27
CA GLN A 51 -13.11 -21.37 3.32
C GLN A 51 -13.32 -19.85 3.27
N ILE A 52 -13.38 -19.19 4.44
CA ILE A 52 -13.47 -17.73 4.51
C ILE A 52 -12.25 -17.08 3.84
N GLY A 53 -11.06 -17.62 4.11
CA GLY A 53 -9.80 -17.18 3.51
C GLY A 53 -9.79 -17.29 1.98
N LEU A 54 -10.30 -18.40 1.42
CA LEU A 54 -10.40 -18.60 -0.03
C LEU A 54 -11.38 -17.61 -0.67
N VAL A 55 -12.52 -17.34 -0.03
CA VAL A 55 -13.47 -16.31 -0.49
C VAL A 55 -12.81 -14.93 -0.48
N ALA A 56 -12.08 -14.60 0.59
CA ALA A 56 -11.33 -13.35 0.68
C ALA A 56 -10.27 -13.26 -0.42
N ALA A 57 -9.51 -14.33 -0.67
CA ALA A 57 -8.49 -14.39 -1.72
C ALA A 57 -9.06 -14.19 -3.12
N ALA A 58 -10.19 -14.84 -3.44
CA ALA A 58 -10.89 -14.67 -4.70
C ALA A 58 -11.40 -13.23 -4.86
N PHE A 59 -11.96 -12.66 -3.78
CA PHE A 59 -12.44 -11.28 -3.78
C PHE A 59 -11.30 -10.26 -3.97
N VAL A 60 -10.15 -10.46 -3.31
CA VAL A 60 -8.94 -9.65 -3.51
C VAL A 60 -8.45 -9.76 -4.95
N ALA A 61 -8.36 -10.97 -5.51
CA ALA A 61 -7.92 -11.17 -6.88
C ALA A 61 -8.83 -10.44 -7.89
N LEU A 62 -10.15 -10.59 -7.76
CA LEU A 62 -11.12 -9.94 -8.63
C LEU A 62 -11.07 -8.42 -8.52
N LEU A 63 -11.03 -7.89 -7.29
CA LEU A 63 -11.05 -6.46 -7.06
C LEU A 63 -9.72 -5.80 -7.46
N ALA A 64 -8.59 -6.45 -7.19
CA ALA A 64 -7.28 -6.00 -7.65
C ALA A 64 -7.20 -5.99 -9.17
N PHE A 65 -7.74 -7.02 -9.84
CA PHE A 65 -7.83 -7.09 -11.29
C PHE A 65 -8.62 -5.90 -11.88
N VAL A 66 -9.84 -5.67 -11.38
CA VAL A 66 -10.70 -4.58 -11.84
C VAL A 66 -10.04 -3.23 -11.59
N LEU A 67 -9.43 -3.03 -10.42
CA LEU A 67 -8.76 -1.77 -10.08
C LEU A 67 -7.48 -1.54 -10.91
N LEU A 68 -6.75 -2.60 -11.29
CA LEU A 68 -5.59 -2.47 -12.16
C LEU A 68 -5.99 -2.08 -13.59
N LEU A 69 -7.08 -2.67 -14.11
CA LEU A 69 -7.65 -2.24 -15.40
C LEU A 69 -8.18 -0.81 -15.36
N TRP A 70 -8.83 -0.44 -14.26
CA TRP A 70 -9.27 0.93 -14.04
C TRP A 70 -8.07 1.91 -13.98
N LEU A 71 -6.98 1.51 -13.33
CA LEU A 71 -5.74 2.28 -13.29
C LEU A 71 -5.12 2.44 -14.68
N ALA A 72 -5.09 1.37 -15.47
CA ALA A 72 -4.66 1.43 -16.87
C ALA A 72 -5.53 2.41 -17.67
N TRP A 73 -6.85 2.37 -17.50
CA TRP A 73 -7.75 3.32 -18.13
C TRP A 73 -7.50 4.77 -17.70
N GLN A 74 -7.29 5.01 -16.40
CA GLN A 74 -7.02 6.34 -15.86
C GLN A 74 -5.71 6.92 -16.41
N THR A 75 -4.71 6.06 -16.64
CA THR A 75 -3.37 6.43 -17.12
C THR A 75 -3.22 6.34 -18.64
N ARG A 76 -4.32 6.22 -19.39
CA ARG A 76 -4.34 6.07 -20.86
C ARG A 76 -3.59 7.13 -21.64
N GLN A 77 -3.36 8.31 -21.06
CA GLN A 77 -2.57 9.38 -21.69
C GLN A 77 -1.07 9.04 -21.78
N ALA A 78 -0.56 8.21 -20.87
CA ALA A 78 0.83 7.79 -20.82
C ALA A 78 0.97 6.36 -21.35
N ILE A 79 0.71 6.17 -22.65
CA ILE A 79 0.55 4.90 -23.42
C ILE A 79 1.34 3.68 -22.87
N ILE A 80 2.58 3.87 -22.42
CA ILE A 80 3.45 2.80 -21.92
C ILE A 80 2.92 2.17 -20.62
N LEU A 81 2.56 2.95 -19.60
CA LEU A 81 2.08 2.41 -18.32
C LEU A 81 0.84 1.51 -18.45
N PRO A 82 -0.26 1.95 -19.11
CA PRO A 82 -1.44 1.10 -19.26
C PRO A 82 -1.16 -0.14 -20.10
N LEU A 83 -0.22 -0.09 -21.05
CA LEU A 83 0.21 -1.27 -21.80
C LEU A 83 0.91 -2.29 -20.87
N MET A 84 1.79 -1.83 -19.98
CA MET A 84 2.44 -2.71 -18.98
C MET A 84 1.40 -3.34 -18.03
N LEU A 85 0.45 -2.54 -17.53
CA LEU A 85 -0.61 -3.01 -16.65
C LEU A 85 -1.56 -4.00 -17.35
N LEU A 86 -1.95 -3.72 -18.59
CA LEU A 86 -2.77 -4.62 -19.41
C LEU A 86 -2.01 -5.93 -19.68
N GLY A 87 -0.72 -5.86 -20.02
CA GLY A 87 0.13 -7.03 -20.22
C GLY A 87 0.20 -7.91 -18.97
N LEU A 88 0.38 -7.31 -17.79
CA LEU A 88 0.33 -8.04 -16.52
C LEU A 88 -1.01 -8.74 -16.32
N VAL A 89 -2.13 -8.05 -16.56
CA VAL A 89 -3.47 -8.61 -16.45
C VAL A 89 -3.66 -9.80 -17.41
N LEU A 90 -3.31 -9.62 -18.68
CA LEU A 90 -3.46 -10.65 -19.71
C LEU A 90 -2.62 -11.88 -19.40
N LEU A 91 -1.36 -11.69 -18.98
CA LEU A 91 -0.50 -12.81 -18.58
C LEU A 91 -1.02 -13.50 -17.33
N SER A 92 -1.52 -12.77 -16.34
CA SER A 92 -2.15 -13.37 -15.15
C SER A 92 -3.36 -14.23 -15.50
N VAL A 93 -4.19 -13.82 -16.46
CA VAL A 93 -5.31 -14.65 -16.96
C VAL A 93 -4.79 -15.88 -17.70
N LEU A 94 -3.77 -15.73 -18.52
CA LEU A 94 -3.13 -16.83 -19.23
C LEU A 94 -2.55 -17.88 -18.24
N PHE A 95 -1.97 -17.43 -17.12
CA PHE A 95 -1.42 -18.31 -16.09
C PHE A 95 -2.48 -19.09 -15.30
N LEU A 96 -3.77 -18.75 -15.43
CA LEU A 96 -4.85 -19.57 -14.87
C LEU A 96 -5.02 -20.90 -15.62
N VAL A 97 -4.65 -20.93 -16.90
CA VAL A 97 -4.85 -22.09 -17.79
C VAL A 97 -3.56 -22.76 -18.22
N ILE A 98 -2.42 -22.06 -18.10
CA ILE A 98 -1.11 -22.56 -18.53
C ILE A 98 -0.09 -22.35 -17.42
N VAL A 99 0.67 -23.40 -17.09
CA VAL A 99 1.85 -23.28 -16.22
C VAL A 99 2.90 -22.43 -16.95
N PRO A 100 3.33 -21.29 -16.39
CA PRO A 100 4.19 -20.34 -17.10
C PRO A 100 5.55 -20.97 -17.43
N PRO A 101 5.93 -21.08 -18.72
CA PRO A 101 7.31 -21.40 -19.07
C PRO A 101 8.25 -20.25 -18.65
N VAL A 102 9.53 -20.56 -18.48
CA VAL A 102 10.55 -19.63 -17.94
C VAL A 102 10.55 -18.28 -18.67
N TRP A 103 10.50 -18.27 -20.00
CA TRP A 103 10.50 -17.03 -20.79
C TRP A 103 9.29 -16.14 -20.53
N LEU A 104 8.13 -16.74 -20.26
CA LEU A 104 6.89 -16.01 -19.99
C LEU A 104 6.87 -15.49 -18.54
N ALA A 105 7.46 -16.25 -17.60
CA ALA A 105 7.72 -15.75 -16.25
C ALA A 105 8.68 -14.56 -16.27
N VAL A 106 9.77 -14.62 -17.06
CA VAL A 106 10.68 -13.49 -17.27
C VAL A 106 9.94 -12.28 -17.84
N ALA A 107 9.12 -12.47 -18.88
CA ALA A 107 8.32 -11.40 -19.47
C ALA A 107 7.39 -10.74 -18.42
N TYR A 108 6.69 -11.55 -17.63
CA TYR A 108 5.82 -11.06 -16.55
C TYR A 108 6.60 -10.20 -15.53
N GLN A 109 7.77 -10.67 -15.09
CA GLN A 109 8.62 -9.93 -14.15
C GLN A 109 9.16 -8.62 -14.73
N LEU A 110 9.53 -8.60 -16.02
CA LEU A 110 9.97 -7.37 -16.70
C LEU A 110 8.84 -6.35 -16.84
N LEU A 111 7.61 -6.80 -17.14
CA LEU A 111 6.43 -5.94 -17.14
C LEU A 111 6.15 -5.37 -15.74
N ALA A 112 6.29 -6.20 -14.70
CA ALA A 112 6.12 -5.79 -13.30
C ALA A 112 7.14 -4.72 -12.89
N ILE A 113 8.42 -4.95 -13.17
CA ILE A 113 9.50 -3.98 -12.92
C ILE A 113 9.23 -2.67 -13.65
N SER A 114 8.86 -2.75 -14.92
CA SER A 114 8.53 -1.57 -15.73
C SER A 114 7.35 -0.80 -15.15
N ALA A 115 6.28 -1.49 -14.72
CA ALA A 115 5.14 -0.87 -14.07
C ALA A 115 5.54 -0.16 -12.76
N VAL A 116 6.37 -0.78 -11.91
CA VAL A 116 6.88 -0.14 -10.68
C VAL A 116 7.67 1.12 -11.00
N ILE A 117 8.59 1.08 -11.97
CA ILE A 117 9.40 2.24 -12.37
C ILE A 117 8.53 3.37 -12.91
N LEU A 118 7.57 3.05 -13.78
CA LEU A 118 6.67 4.04 -14.38
C LEU A 118 5.75 4.67 -13.33
N ILE A 119 5.20 3.87 -12.42
CA ILE A 119 4.39 4.35 -11.31
C ILE A 119 5.27 5.25 -10.42
N ALA A 120 6.44 4.78 -9.97
CA ALA A 120 7.31 5.55 -9.09
C ALA A 120 7.76 6.87 -9.74
N SER A 121 8.20 6.85 -11.00
CA SER A 121 8.65 8.05 -11.73
C SER A 121 7.54 9.09 -11.89
N TYR A 122 6.30 8.66 -12.14
CA TYR A 122 5.14 9.57 -12.14
C TYR A 122 4.95 10.23 -10.77
N GLY A 123 5.03 9.46 -9.68
CA GLY A 123 4.95 9.98 -8.31
C GLY A 123 6.07 10.96 -7.95
N VAL A 124 7.31 10.69 -8.41
CA VAL A 124 8.44 11.60 -8.20
C VAL A 124 8.25 12.90 -8.97
N ARG A 125 7.89 12.81 -10.26
CA ARG A 125 7.72 13.98 -11.14
C ARG A 125 6.65 14.93 -10.63
N THR A 126 5.51 14.39 -10.19
CA THR A 126 4.40 15.20 -9.64
C THR A 126 4.81 15.94 -8.37
N ARG A 127 5.62 15.32 -7.51
CA ARG A 127 6.09 15.94 -6.24
C ARG A 127 7.27 16.90 -6.43
N TRP A 128 8.08 16.73 -7.48
CA TRP A 128 9.18 17.65 -7.81
C TRP A 128 8.70 18.99 -8.38
N VAL A 129 7.59 18.98 -9.12
CA VAL A 129 7.00 20.20 -9.72
C VAL A 129 6.22 21.02 -8.68
N ALA A 130 5.93 20.46 -7.49
CA ALA A 130 5.22 21.18 -6.44
C ALA A 130 6.07 22.32 -5.84
N PRO A 131 5.55 23.55 -5.75
CA PRO A 131 6.32 24.76 -5.38
C PRO A 131 6.82 24.82 -3.92
N GLU A 132 6.42 23.90 -3.03
CA GLU A 132 6.87 23.87 -1.63
C GLU A 132 8.26 23.17 -1.48
N LYS A 133 9.34 23.92 -1.79
CA LYS A 133 10.75 23.46 -1.85
C LYS A 133 11.30 22.70 -0.62
N LYS A 134 10.69 22.76 0.57
CA LYS A 134 11.16 22.03 1.77
C LYS A 134 10.45 20.69 2.02
N LYS A 135 9.28 20.44 1.44
CA LYS A 135 8.55 19.15 1.56
C LYS A 135 8.87 18.16 0.42
N GLY A 136 9.52 18.62 -0.66
CA GLY A 136 9.76 17.79 -1.85
C GLY A 136 10.65 16.55 -1.64
N ARG A 137 11.66 16.62 -0.76
CA ARG A 137 12.62 15.50 -0.57
C ARG A 137 12.01 14.32 0.17
N TRP A 138 11.38 14.56 1.31
CA TRP A 138 10.71 13.51 2.10
C TRP A 138 9.49 12.96 1.38
N GLY A 139 8.71 13.84 0.73
CA GLY A 139 7.60 13.43 -0.11
C GLY A 139 8.02 12.50 -1.27
N THR A 140 9.19 12.73 -1.89
CA THR A 140 9.74 11.84 -2.92
C THR A 140 10.15 10.49 -2.33
N ALA A 141 10.80 10.51 -1.16
CA ALA A 141 11.24 9.31 -0.46
C ALA A 141 10.07 8.36 -0.09
N MET A 142 8.88 8.91 0.23
CA MET A 142 7.68 8.11 0.53
C MET A 142 7.29 7.12 -0.58
N VAL A 143 7.58 7.47 -1.84
CA VAL A 143 7.24 6.64 -3.01
C VAL A 143 8.45 5.80 -3.43
N LEU A 144 9.65 6.37 -3.37
CA LEU A 144 10.86 5.69 -3.83
C LEU A 144 11.23 4.49 -2.96
N PHE A 145 11.14 4.59 -1.63
CA PHE A 145 11.53 3.48 -0.75
C PHE A 145 10.66 2.23 -0.93
N PRO A 146 9.31 2.30 -0.94
CA PRO A 146 8.51 1.12 -1.21
C PRO A 146 8.66 0.63 -2.66
N ALA A 147 8.90 1.52 -3.62
CA ALA A 147 9.23 1.11 -4.99
C ALA A 147 10.55 0.33 -5.05
N CYS A 148 11.61 0.79 -4.36
CA CYS A 148 12.88 0.09 -4.27
C CYS A 148 12.75 -1.27 -3.58
N ALA A 149 11.92 -1.37 -2.53
CA ALA A 149 11.59 -2.66 -1.90
C ALA A 149 10.94 -3.62 -2.91
N LEU A 150 9.93 -3.17 -3.65
CA LEU A 150 9.27 -3.98 -4.68
C LEU A 150 10.23 -4.38 -5.80
N LEU A 151 11.06 -3.45 -6.28
CA LEU A 151 12.06 -3.73 -7.32
C LEU A 151 13.08 -4.76 -6.85
N ALA A 152 13.58 -4.66 -5.62
CA ALA A 152 14.49 -5.66 -5.07
C ALA A 152 13.84 -7.05 -5.02
N GLY A 153 12.58 -7.14 -4.56
CA GLY A 153 11.83 -8.40 -4.55
C GLY A 153 11.59 -8.97 -5.96
N LEU A 154 11.22 -8.14 -6.92
CA LEU A 154 11.01 -8.56 -8.32
C LEU A 154 12.33 -8.99 -8.98
N LEU A 155 13.45 -8.32 -8.69
CA LEU A 155 14.77 -8.71 -9.18
C LEU A 155 15.21 -10.06 -8.60
N VAL A 156 14.95 -10.30 -7.31
CA VAL A 156 15.18 -11.62 -6.67
C VAL A 156 14.38 -12.72 -7.37
N GLN A 157 13.16 -12.45 -7.84
CA GLN A 157 12.35 -13.42 -8.60
C GLN A 157 12.76 -13.54 -10.07
N LEU A 158 13.24 -12.45 -10.68
CA LEU A 158 13.68 -12.41 -12.08
C LEU A 158 14.99 -13.17 -12.28
N LEU A 159 15.96 -12.98 -11.39
CA LEU A 159 17.33 -13.49 -11.58
C LEU A 159 17.40 -15.01 -11.75
N PRO A 160 16.73 -15.86 -10.94
CA PRO A 160 16.73 -17.31 -11.15
C PRO A 160 16.13 -17.71 -12.50
N ASN A 161 15.05 -17.04 -12.93
CA ASN A 161 14.42 -17.29 -14.22
C ASN A 161 15.33 -16.88 -15.38
N LEU A 162 16.06 -15.77 -15.24
CA LEU A 162 17.04 -15.31 -16.23
C LEU A 162 18.24 -16.28 -16.32
N TYR A 163 18.75 -16.76 -15.19
CA TYR A 163 19.82 -17.74 -15.15
C TYR A 163 19.40 -19.06 -15.82
N ALA A 164 18.20 -19.53 -15.52
CA ALA A 164 17.64 -20.73 -16.14
C ALA A 164 17.47 -20.56 -17.66
N LEU A 165 17.02 -19.38 -18.12
CA LEU A 165 16.85 -19.09 -19.54
C LEU A 165 18.18 -19.03 -20.30
N LEU A 166 19.23 -18.52 -19.67
CA LEU A 166 20.56 -18.37 -20.26
C LEU A 166 21.47 -19.59 -20.05
N GLY A 167 21.00 -20.62 -19.34
CA GLY A 167 21.79 -21.80 -19.01
C GLY A 167 22.98 -21.51 -18.09
N TRP A 168 22.91 -20.44 -17.30
CA TRP A 168 23.98 -20.06 -16.39
C TRP A 168 23.99 -20.93 -15.13
N PRO A 169 25.17 -21.29 -14.61
CA PRO A 169 25.27 -22.13 -13.42
C PRO A 169 24.87 -21.37 -12.14
N GLY A 170 24.24 -22.12 -11.23
CA GLY A 170 24.09 -21.77 -9.83
C GLY A 170 22.94 -20.82 -9.49
N PRO A 171 22.68 -20.61 -8.18
CA PRO A 171 21.88 -19.49 -7.75
C PRO A 171 22.64 -18.17 -7.99
N PRO A 172 21.98 -17.10 -8.44
CA PRO A 172 22.62 -15.81 -8.70
C PRO A 172 23.28 -15.25 -7.43
N PRO A 173 24.56 -14.85 -7.46
CA PRO A 173 25.34 -14.50 -6.27
C PRO A 173 24.82 -13.25 -5.54
N ILE A 174 24.13 -12.36 -6.27
CA ILE A 174 23.62 -11.11 -5.72
C ILE A 174 22.23 -11.25 -5.05
N THR A 175 21.60 -12.43 -5.14
CA THR A 175 20.22 -12.65 -4.67
C THR A 175 20.05 -12.32 -3.19
N THR A 176 20.96 -12.80 -2.33
CA THR A 176 20.91 -12.53 -0.88
C THR A 176 21.09 -11.05 -0.56
N VAL A 177 22.02 -10.37 -1.24
CA VAL A 177 22.28 -8.94 -1.03
C VAL A 177 21.05 -8.12 -1.44
N LEU A 178 20.45 -8.42 -2.60
CA LEU A 178 19.22 -7.77 -3.03
C LEU A 178 18.08 -8.04 -2.06
N PHE A 179 17.97 -9.28 -1.56
CA PHE A 179 16.93 -9.65 -0.61
C PHE A 179 17.01 -8.80 0.66
N ASN A 180 18.19 -8.74 1.29
CA ASN A 180 18.43 -7.97 2.51
C ASN A 180 18.24 -6.46 2.30
N LEU A 181 18.66 -5.95 1.13
CA LEU A 181 18.48 -4.54 0.78
C LEU A 181 17.00 -4.19 0.60
N GLY A 182 16.23 -5.06 -0.05
CA GLY A 182 14.78 -4.88 -0.19
C GLY A 182 14.07 -4.92 1.16
N GLU A 183 14.46 -5.83 2.06
CA GLU A 183 13.95 -5.90 3.42
C GLU A 183 14.25 -4.62 4.23
N LEU A 184 15.46 -4.05 4.07
CA LEU A 184 15.80 -2.74 4.62
C LEU A 184 14.89 -1.63 4.07
N PHE A 185 14.62 -1.63 2.76
CA PHE A 185 13.71 -0.66 2.15
C PHE A 185 12.26 -0.80 2.65
N VAL A 186 11.78 -2.01 2.94
CA VAL A 186 10.45 -2.22 3.54
C VAL A 186 10.35 -1.51 4.88
N VAL A 187 11.30 -1.74 5.78
CA VAL A 187 11.33 -1.11 7.11
C VAL A 187 11.51 0.41 7.00
N ALA A 188 12.46 0.85 6.18
CA ALA A 188 12.75 2.27 6.00
C ALA A 188 11.56 3.03 5.39
N SER A 189 10.75 2.38 4.53
CA SER A 189 9.50 2.95 4.01
C SER A 189 8.58 3.38 5.15
N VAL A 190 8.38 2.52 6.14
CA VAL A 190 7.50 2.81 7.30
C VAL A 190 8.03 3.99 8.12
N ILE A 191 9.33 4.06 8.34
CA ILE A 191 9.95 5.17 9.09
C ILE A 191 9.77 6.50 8.34
N ILE A 192 9.98 6.49 7.02
CA ILE A 192 9.80 7.68 6.18
C ILE A 192 8.34 8.13 6.15
N TRP A 193 7.41 7.18 6.00
CA TRP A 193 5.98 7.43 6.06
C TRP A 193 5.57 8.07 7.39
N TRP A 194 6.10 7.55 8.50
CA TRP A 194 5.83 8.11 9.82
C TRP A 194 6.37 9.52 9.97
N TRP A 195 7.60 9.74 9.52
CA TRP A 195 8.24 11.05 9.57
C TRP A 195 7.46 12.10 8.78
N GLU A 196 7.07 11.78 7.54
CA GLU A 196 6.26 12.68 6.71
C GLU A 196 4.88 12.93 7.33
N SER A 197 4.21 11.86 7.77
CA SER A 197 2.90 11.93 8.43
C SER A 197 2.94 12.91 9.61
N ARG A 198 3.97 12.80 10.46
CA ARG A 198 4.20 13.71 11.59
C ARG A 198 4.47 15.14 11.15
N SER A 199 5.30 15.33 10.11
CA SER A 199 5.66 16.66 9.61
C SER A 199 4.48 17.41 9.01
N LEU A 200 3.48 16.70 8.45
CA LEU A 200 2.30 17.30 7.84
C LEU A 200 1.25 17.73 8.87
N ASP A 201 1.13 17.00 9.99
CA ASP A 201 0.01 17.16 10.93
C ASP A 201 0.30 18.06 12.14
N GLY A 202 1.50 18.66 12.25
CA GLY A 202 1.75 19.81 13.12
C GLY A 202 1.50 19.62 14.64
N HIS A 203 1.33 18.38 15.11
CA HIS A 203 0.94 17.96 16.47
C HIS A 203 -0.55 18.10 16.82
N THR A 204 -1.25 16.96 16.84
CA THR A 204 -2.15 16.47 17.92
C THR A 204 -2.91 15.23 17.41
N HIS A 205 -2.20 14.18 17.04
CA HIS A 205 -2.85 12.88 16.93
C HIS A 205 -3.16 12.39 18.35
N SER A 206 -4.42 12.01 18.60
CA SER A 206 -4.78 11.35 19.85
C SER A 206 -3.86 10.13 20.06
N TRP A 207 -3.47 9.84 21.29
CA TRP A 207 -2.60 8.70 21.63
C TRP A 207 -3.27 7.32 21.41
N LYS A 208 -4.61 7.30 21.28
CA LYS A 208 -5.40 6.06 21.19
C LYS A 208 -5.04 5.14 20.02
N PRO A 209 -4.86 5.61 18.77
CA PRO A 209 -4.44 4.78 17.63
C PRO A 209 -3.08 4.13 17.86
N TRP A 210 -2.15 4.87 18.49
CA TRP A 210 -0.81 4.38 18.81
C TRP A 210 -0.85 3.27 19.86
N LEU A 211 -1.70 3.38 20.86
CA LEU A 211 -1.90 2.27 21.80
C LEU A 211 -2.54 1.05 21.15
N LEU A 212 -3.56 1.24 20.32
CA LEU A 212 -4.22 0.11 19.68
C LEU A 212 -3.27 -0.61 18.70
N ALA A 213 -2.40 0.14 18.02
CA ALA A 213 -1.33 -0.41 17.19
C ALA A 213 -0.25 -1.14 17.97
N ALA A 214 -0.11 -0.90 19.28
CA ALA A 214 0.85 -1.63 20.11
C ALA A 214 0.44 -3.10 20.24
N PHE A 215 -0.85 -3.44 20.14
CA PHE A 215 -1.32 -4.81 20.26
C PHE A 215 -0.68 -5.78 19.24
N PRO A 216 -0.77 -5.57 17.92
CA PRO A 216 -0.10 -6.45 16.96
C PRO A 216 1.43 -6.46 17.09
N ALA A 217 2.03 -5.31 17.44
CA ALA A 217 3.47 -5.21 17.66
C ALA A 217 3.93 -6.03 18.89
N LEU A 218 3.17 -5.98 19.97
CA LEU A 218 3.41 -6.76 21.19
C LEU A 218 3.17 -8.25 20.95
N LEU A 219 2.13 -8.64 20.21
CA LEU A 219 1.92 -10.04 19.84
C LEU A 219 3.10 -10.59 19.05
N PHE A 220 3.62 -9.82 18.09
CA PHE A 220 4.83 -10.21 17.35
C PHE A 220 6.05 -10.31 18.28
N ALA A 221 6.29 -9.31 19.13
CA ALA A 221 7.39 -9.29 20.09
C ALA A 221 7.36 -10.48 21.06
N LEU A 222 6.19 -10.77 21.63
CA LEU A 222 5.99 -11.89 22.56
C LEU A 222 6.15 -13.24 21.85
N SER A 223 5.64 -13.36 20.62
CA SER A 223 5.82 -14.57 19.81
C SER A 223 7.29 -14.82 19.51
N PHE A 224 8.02 -13.79 19.09
CA PHE A 224 9.45 -13.88 18.82
C PHE A 224 10.24 -14.21 20.08
N TRP A 225 9.90 -13.61 21.22
CA TRP A 225 10.53 -13.92 22.51
C TRP A 225 10.28 -15.38 22.94
N ARG A 226 9.09 -15.92 22.68
CA ARG A 226 8.70 -17.27 23.08
C ARG A 226 9.28 -18.36 22.19
N ASP A 227 9.27 -18.13 20.88
CA ASP A 227 9.78 -19.04 19.85
C ASP A 227 10.22 -18.23 18.60
N PRO A 228 11.51 -17.83 18.53
CA PRO A 228 12.04 -17.07 17.40
C PRO A 228 11.95 -17.84 16.08
N ALA A 229 12.13 -19.17 16.11
CA ALA A 229 12.17 -20.00 14.91
C ALA A 229 10.80 -20.11 14.25
N MET A 230 9.77 -20.42 15.05
CA MET A 230 8.38 -20.45 14.56
C MET A 230 7.93 -19.06 14.07
N THR A 231 8.28 -18.01 14.80
CA THR A 231 7.94 -16.63 14.40
C THR A 231 8.62 -16.25 13.09
N GLY A 232 9.88 -16.63 12.88
CA GLY A 232 10.60 -16.44 11.63
C GLY A 232 9.94 -17.16 10.45
N ILE A 233 9.61 -18.45 10.62
CA ILE A 233 8.90 -19.24 9.59
C ILE A 233 7.57 -18.59 9.22
N LEU A 234 6.75 -18.22 10.22
CA LEU A 234 5.47 -17.57 9.98
C LEU A 234 5.66 -16.21 9.30
N THR A 235 6.70 -15.46 9.64
CA THR A 235 6.99 -14.17 8.98
C THR A 235 7.34 -14.35 7.51
N ILE A 236 8.23 -15.29 7.18
CA ILE A 236 8.59 -15.61 5.79
C ILE A 236 7.34 -16.00 4.99
N TRP A 237 6.49 -16.83 5.57
CA TRP A 237 5.27 -17.29 4.91
C TRP A 237 4.19 -16.20 4.77
N SER A 238 4.08 -15.32 5.77
CA SER A 238 3.03 -14.30 5.85
C SER A 238 3.38 -13.04 5.08
N THR A 239 4.61 -12.56 5.18
CA THR A 239 5.03 -11.28 4.61
C THR A 239 6.24 -11.40 3.69
N GLY A 240 6.86 -12.59 3.57
CA GLY A 240 8.05 -12.76 2.75
C GLY A 240 9.32 -12.16 3.36
N LEU A 241 9.28 -11.67 4.61
CA LEU A 241 10.46 -11.10 5.28
C LEU A 241 11.26 -12.19 6.00
N THR A 242 12.59 -12.09 5.97
CA THR A 242 13.49 -13.07 6.60
C THR A 242 13.86 -12.74 8.04
N LEU A 243 13.50 -11.55 8.52
CA LEU A 243 13.96 -11.01 9.80
C LEU A 243 15.49 -10.84 9.85
N PHE A 244 16.08 -10.40 8.74
CA PHE A 244 17.51 -10.10 8.63
C PHE A 244 17.96 -9.00 9.61
N LEU A 245 17.13 -8.00 9.86
CA LEU A 245 17.42 -6.93 10.82
C LEU A 245 17.14 -7.39 12.27
N PRO A 246 17.57 -6.64 13.31
CA PRO A 246 17.18 -6.94 14.67
C PRO A 246 15.65 -6.92 14.82
N TRP A 247 15.06 -7.95 15.46
CA TRP A 247 13.61 -8.14 15.59
C TRP A 247 12.86 -6.90 16.14
N LEU A 248 13.49 -6.14 17.04
CA LEU A 248 12.97 -4.88 17.60
C LEU A 248 12.64 -3.85 16.52
N VAL A 249 13.38 -3.84 15.41
CA VAL A 249 13.15 -2.95 14.28
C VAL A 249 11.82 -3.28 13.60
N TYR A 250 11.46 -4.56 13.47
CA TYR A 250 10.17 -4.98 12.91
C TYR A 250 9.02 -4.72 13.85
N VAL A 251 9.22 -4.88 15.17
CA VAL A 251 8.22 -4.48 16.18
C VAL A 251 7.91 -2.99 16.05
N LEU A 252 8.96 -2.16 15.97
CA LEU A 252 8.81 -0.73 15.78
C LEU A 252 8.10 -0.42 14.47
N ALA A 253 8.51 -1.03 13.35
CA ALA A 253 7.88 -0.84 12.06
C ALA A 253 6.39 -1.24 12.08
N LEU A 254 6.04 -2.38 12.69
CA LEU A 254 4.67 -2.84 12.80
C LEU A 254 3.81 -1.87 13.64
N TRP A 255 4.37 -1.38 14.76
CA TRP A 255 3.73 -0.38 15.59
C TRP A 255 3.49 0.94 14.84
N LEU A 256 4.51 1.44 14.13
CA LEU A 256 4.42 2.67 13.34
C LEU A 256 3.42 2.54 12.19
N ALA A 257 3.46 1.44 11.44
CA ALA A 257 2.54 1.16 10.34
C ALA A 257 1.09 1.08 10.84
N GLY A 258 0.85 0.31 11.91
CA GLY A 258 -0.48 0.21 12.52
C GLY A 258 -0.97 1.56 13.06
N GLY A 259 -0.09 2.31 13.71
CA GLY A 259 -0.40 3.64 14.27
C GLY A 259 -0.82 4.61 13.17
N MET A 260 -0.08 4.65 12.05
CA MET A 260 -0.43 5.45 10.88
C MET A 260 -1.75 5.02 10.26
N VAL A 261 -1.97 3.72 10.02
CA VAL A 261 -3.23 3.24 9.43
C VAL A 261 -4.44 3.66 10.27
N LEU A 262 -4.36 3.48 11.59
CA LEU A 262 -5.46 3.82 12.50
C LEU A 262 -5.66 5.33 12.64
N ALA A 263 -4.57 6.09 12.71
CA ALA A 263 -4.60 7.55 12.76
C ALA A 263 -5.18 8.16 11.47
N ASP A 264 -4.82 7.59 10.31
CA ASP A 264 -5.13 8.12 8.99
C ASP A 264 -6.34 7.52 8.32
N TRP A 265 -6.99 6.54 8.97
CA TRP A 265 -8.11 5.78 8.41
C TRP A 265 -9.23 6.66 7.85
N HIS A 266 -9.51 7.78 8.52
CA HIS A 266 -10.59 8.71 8.13
C HIS A 266 -10.08 10.02 7.52
N THR A 267 -8.92 10.52 7.97
CA THR A 267 -8.35 11.81 7.56
C THR A 267 -7.65 11.72 6.21
N ARG A 268 -6.88 10.64 5.99
CA ARG A 268 -6.10 10.35 4.79
C ARG A 268 -6.30 8.88 4.35
N PRO A 269 -7.54 8.49 3.98
CA PRO A 269 -7.90 7.09 3.76
C PRO A 269 -7.02 6.39 2.70
N ASN A 270 -6.69 7.08 1.60
CA ASN A 270 -5.84 6.51 0.54
C ASN A 270 -4.45 6.11 1.05
N PHE A 271 -3.88 6.89 1.98
CA PHE A 271 -2.59 6.60 2.58
C PHE A 271 -2.66 5.37 3.50
N ALA A 272 -3.69 5.31 4.35
CA ALA A 272 -3.95 4.13 5.18
C ALA A 272 -4.17 2.86 4.32
N TYR A 273 -4.95 2.96 3.24
CA TYR A 273 -5.17 1.85 2.33
C TYR A 273 -3.89 1.44 1.61
N ALA A 274 -3.05 2.39 1.20
CA ALA A 274 -1.76 2.09 0.59
C ALA A 274 -0.85 1.28 1.52
N ILE A 275 -0.74 1.68 2.78
CA ILE A 275 0.04 0.95 3.80
C ILE A 275 -0.49 -0.48 3.96
N LEU A 276 -1.81 -0.65 4.09
CA LEU A 276 -2.42 -1.98 4.22
C LEU A 276 -2.21 -2.85 2.98
N LEU A 277 -2.33 -2.29 1.78
CA LEU A 277 -2.12 -3.03 0.53
C LEU A 277 -0.66 -3.45 0.36
N LEU A 278 0.30 -2.58 0.68
CA LEU A 278 1.72 -2.91 0.64
C LEU A 278 2.09 -3.95 1.71
N ALA A 279 1.54 -3.84 2.92
CA ALA A 279 1.77 -4.81 3.99
C ALA A 279 1.18 -6.19 3.67
N SER A 280 -0.05 -6.24 3.14
CA SER A 280 -0.74 -7.49 2.78
C SER A 280 -0.17 -8.16 1.52
N ALA A 281 0.30 -7.38 0.55
CA ALA A 281 1.08 -7.91 -0.57
C ALA A 281 2.33 -8.65 -0.06
N GLY A 282 2.99 -8.09 0.94
CA GLY A 282 4.25 -8.59 1.49
C GLY A 282 5.44 -8.22 0.61
N TYR A 283 6.63 -8.55 1.11
CA TYR A 283 7.88 -8.48 0.37
C TYR A 283 7.98 -9.63 -0.64
N ALA A 284 8.51 -9.32 -1.84
CA ALA A 284 8.62 -10.26 -2.95
C ALA A 284 7.29 -10.99 -3.27
N PRO A 285 6.23 -10.26 -3.69
CA PRO A 285 4.90 -10.84 -3.93
C PRO A 285 4.97 -11.99 -4.93
N GLN A 286 4.46 -13.16 -4.55
CA GLN A 286 4.54 -14.40 -5.35
C GLN A 286 3.30 -14.63 -6.22
N LEU A 287 2.16 -14.11 -5.77
CA LEU A 287 0.89 -14.19 -6.50
C LEU A 287 0.65 -12.90 -7.29
N SER A 288 0.00 -13.01 -8.44
CA SER A 288 -0.40 -11.83 -9.23
C SER A 288 -1.28 -10.86 -8.45
N SER A 289 -2.21 -11.37 -7.61
CA SER A 289 -3.05 -10.53 -6.75
C SER A 289 -2.22 -9.73 -5.74
N GLN A 290 -1.19 -10.32 -5.15
CA GLN A 290 -0.27 -9.62 -4.23
C GLN A 290 0.50 -8.52 -4.96
N LEU A 291 1.02 -8.82 -6.16
CA LEU A 291 1.69 -7.81 -6.97
C LEU A 291 0.73 -6.67 -7.33
N PHE A 292 -0.50 -6.98 -7.71
CA PHE A 292 -1.49 -5.96 -8.07
C PHE A 292 -1.85 -5.08 -6.87
N CYS A 293 -2.03 -5.67 -5.68
CA CYS A 293 -2.18 -4.92 -4.43
C CYS A 293 -0.98 -4.00 -4.17
N ALA A 294 0.25 -4.48 -4.38
CA ALA A 294 1.45 -3.67 -4.22
C ALA A 294 1.51 -2.50 -5.21
N LEU A 295 1.20 -2.73 -6.49
CA LEU A 295 1.17 -1.69 -7.52
C LEU A 295 0.09 -0.63 -7.23
N ILE A 296 -1.11 -1.07 -6.83
CA ILE A 296 -2.22 -0.19 -6.44
C ILE A 296 -1.82 0.60 -5.18
N GLY A 297 -1.23 -0.04 -4.17
CA GLY A 297 -0.74 0.63 -2.97
C GLY A 297 0.31 1.69 -3.30
N LEU A 298 1.28 1.36 -4.15
CA LEU A 298 2.31 2.30 -4.62
C LEU A 298 1.71 3.49 -5.38
N TRP A 299 0.68 3.25 -6.20
CA TRP A 299 -0.06 4.31 -6.89
C TRP A 299 -0.83 5.21 -5.90
N LEU A 300 -1.50 4.63 -4.90
CA LEU A 300 -2.26 5.38 -3.89
C LEU A 300 -1.37 6.32 -3.07
N LEU A 301 -0.11 5.98 -2.82
CA LEU A 301 0.86 6.86 -2.15
C LEU A 301 1.13 8.16 -2.92
N GLN A 302 0.81 8.21 -4.21
CA GLN A 302 1.08 9.36 -5.08
C GLN A 302 -0.09 10.32 -5.12
N LEU A 303 -1.28 9.86 -4.76
CA LEU A 303 -2.45 10.72 -4.69
C LEU A 303 -2.22 11.79 -3.62
N PRO A 304 -2.70 13.03 -3.86
CA PRO A 304 -2.53 14.11 -2.89
C PRO A 304 -3.02 13.67 -1.52
N LEU A 305 -2.21 13.93 -0.49
CA LEU A 305 -2.60 13.80 0.91
C LEU A 305 -3.57 14.93 1.28
N SER A 306 -4.61 15.13 0.48
CA SER A 306 -5.65 16.13 0.75
C SER A 306 -6.49 15.61 1.90
N ARG A 307 -6.41 16.30 3.04
CA ARG A 307 -7.31 16.11 4.17
C ARG A 307 -8.73 16.13 3.63
N ASN A 308 -9.57 15.16 4.03
CA ASN A 308 -11.00 15.33 3.89
C ASN A 308 -11.37 16.60 4.65
N GLN A 309 -11.47 17.74 3.97
CA GLN A 309 -12.14 18.89 4.53
C GLN A 309 -13.58 18.40 4.72
N PRO A 310 -14.10 18.33 5.96
CA PRO A 310 -15.53 18.20 6.12
C PRO A 310 -16.11 19.34 5.31
N VAL A 311 -17.05 19.03 4.42
CA VAL A 311 -17.85 20.02 3.68
C VAL A 311 -18.14 21.13 4.67
N GLN A 312 -17.47 22.28 4.52
CA GLN A 312 -17.82 23.46 5.29
C GLN A 312 -19.30 23.63 5.02
N ARG A 313 -20.13 23.37 6.05
CA ARG A 313 -21.47 23.93 6.11
C ARG A 313 -21.24 25.39 5.74
N ARG A 314 -21.67 25.79 4.54
CA ARG A 314 -21.86 27.20 4.24
C ARG A 314 -22.71 27.70 5.39
N LEU A 315 -22.10 28.44 6.31
CA LEU A 315 -22.85 29.38 7.11
C LEU A 315 -23.64 30.18 6.08
N PRO A 316 -24.98 30.25 6.15
CA PRO A 316 -25.67 31.24 5.36
C PRO A 316 -25.04 32.57 5.76
N GLU A 317 -24.41 33.24 4.80
CA GLU A 317 -24.14 34.66 4.86
C GLU A 317 -25.43 35.28 5.39
N ARG A 318 -25.40 35.75 6.64
CA ARG A 318 -26.37 36.73 7.09
C ARG A 318 -26.13 37.92 6.17
N GLN A 319 -26.99 38.00 5.17
CA GLN A 319 -27.15 39.14 4.28
C GLN A 319 -27.07 40.39 5.13
N SER A 320 -26.04 41.19 4.84
CA SER A 320 -26.05 42.62 5.13
C SER A 320 -27.33 43.19 4.54
N VAL A 321 -28.29 43.51 5.40
CA VAL A 321 -29.42 44.36 5.05
C VAL A 321 -28.84 45.76 4.85
N GLU A 322 -28.37 46.02 3.63
CA GLU A 322 -28.32 47.38 3.11
C GLU A 322 -29.77 47.81 2.89
N SER A 323 -30.25 48.72 3.74
CA SER A 323 -31.49 49.45 3.49
C SER A 323 -31.16 50.68 2.65
N PRO A 324 -31.72 50.82 1.43
CA PRO A 324 -31.56 52.01 0.62
C PRO A 324 -32.61 53.06 1.02
N GLY A 325 -32.14 54.28 1.24
CA GLY A 325 -32.90 55.50 1.00
C GLY A 325 -33.51 56.18 2.23
N THR A 326 -32.96 57.35 2.57
CA THR A 326 -33.81 58.55 2.68
C THR A 326 -33.02 59.83 2.41
N PHE A 327 -33.56 60.53 1.43
CA PHE A 327 -33.34 61.91 0.98
C PHE A 327 -32.99 62.96 2.05
N GLY A 328 -32.07 63.86 1.67
CA GLY A 328 -32.39 65.30 1.60
C GLY A 328 -31.84 66.22 2.71
N LYS A 329 -30.87 67.07 2.34
CA LYS A 329 -30.77 68.53 2.64
C LYS A 329 -29.41 69.04 2.12
N LEU A 330 -29.39 69.74 0.99
CA LEU A 330 -29.45 71.21 0.83
C LEU A 330 -28.25 71.96 1.47
N GLU A 331 -27.29 72.27 0.59
CA GLU A 331 -26.86 73.62 0.23
C GLU A 331 -26.52 74.61 1.37
N LYS A 332 -25.24 75.01 1.43
CA LYS A 332 -24.81 76.40 1.70
C LYS A 332 -23.36 76.65 1.28
N THR A 333 -23.24 77.36 0.15
CA THR A 333 -22.36 78.50 -0.19
C THR A 333 -20.88 78.54 0.24
N PRO A 334 -19.96 78.89 -0.69
CA PRO A 334 -18.60 79.34 -0.40
C PRO A 334 -18.48 80.87 -0.37
N THR A 335 -17.80 81.41 0.63
CA THR A 335 -17.09 82.71 0.64
C THR A 335 -16.02 82.58 1.72
N GLY A 336 -14.76 82.93 1.50
CA GLY A 336 -14.31 84.24 1.03
C GLY A 336 -13.79 84.98 2.25
#